data_AF-A0A6A6AK16-F1
#
_entry.id   AF-A0A6A6AK16-F1
#
_cell.length_a   1.000
_cell.length_b   1.000
_cell.length_c   1.000
_cell.angle_alpha   90.00
_cell.angle_beta   90.00
_cell.angle_gamma   90.00
#
_symmetry.space_group_name_H-M   'P 1'
#
loop_
_entity.id
_entity.type
_entity.pdbx_description
1 polymer ?
#
loop_
_entity_poly.entity_id
_entity_poly.type
_entity_poly.pdbx_seq_one_letter_code
_entity_poly.pdbx_strand_id
1 'polypeptide(L)'
;DCSNTMQSLSTARAAARGALFTTPISISRLESENRACPICHEQYIEPPVTEHGHQTSDREWAVSVDMVAEWFGRKRCCGHIIGHRCLQAHLQASGPWRNKCPLCRNVWFHHSNEDDNLVDEPGQTGETRIDPISSSLRRSRRIADQTAVRRETPVTPTRDRAGTNQHSYHTSIRKRSRRTAQFTQQLLETLEVAVGSVEVRGTLEEVERKLEALYCSM
;
A
#
# COMPACT_ATOMS: atom_id res chain seq x y z
N ASP A 1 20.16 15.10 -43.30
CA ASP A 1 20.45 14.25 -42.10
C ASP A 1 20.09 14.92 -40.78
N CYS A 2 18.81 15.21 -40.53
CA CYS A 2 18.34 15.78 -39.24
C CYS A 2 17.02 15.15 -38.80
N SER A 3 16.94 13.82 -38.81
CA SER A 3 15.71 13.08 -38.49
C SER A 3 16.00 11.97 -37.48
N ASN A 4 16.34 12.29 -36.22
CA ASN A 4 16.45 11.25 -35.18
C ASN A 4 16.45 11.73 -33.70
N THR A 5 15.53 12.60 -33.28
CA THR A 5 15.50 13.05 -31.85
C THR A 5 14.09 13.22 -31.25
N MET A 6 13.07 12.54 -31.77
CA MET A 6 11.68 12.70 -31.29
C MET A 6 11.01 11.39 -30.80
N GLN A 7 11.75 10.31 -30.57
CA GLN A 7 11.16 9.01 -30.18
C GLN A 7 11.50 8.52 -28.76
N SER A 8 12.11 9.33 -27.88
CA SER A 8 12.56 8.87 -26.55
C SER A 8 11.78 9.47 -25.36
N LEU A 9 10.49 9.75 -25.51
CA LEU A 9 9.64 10.25 -24.40
C LEU A 9 8.32 9.48 -24.20
N SER A 10 8.07 8.39 -24.95
CA SER A 10 6.79 7.66 -24.95
C SER A 10 6.72 6.44 -24.01
N THR A 11 7.78 6.08 -23.28
CA THR A 11 7.78 4.95 -22.30
C THR A 11 7.52 5.36 -20.85
N ALA A 12 7.17 6.62 -20.57
CA ALA A 12 6.79 7.08 -19.23
C ALA A 12 5.29 6.91 -18.92
N ARG A 13 4.58 6.05 -19.68
CA ARG A 13 3.15 5.78 -19.48
C ARG A 13 2.95 4.60 -18.52
N ALA A 14 2.59 5.01 -17.29
CA ALA A 14 1.53 4.43 -16.49
C ALA A 14 1.70 3.02 -15.87
N ALA A 15 2.89 2.65 -15.41
CA ALA A 15 2.99 1.61 -14.38
C ALA A 15 2.24 2.07 -13.11
N ALA A 16 1.19 1.34 -12.72
CA ALA A 16 0.25 1.69 -11.65
C ALA A 16 0.95 2.32 -10.43
N ARG A 17 0.67 3.61 -10.25
CA ARG A 17 1.35 4.56 -9.36
C ARG A 17 0.77 4.50 -7.95
N GLY A 18 1.12 3.48 -7.19
CA GLY A 18 0.84 3.43 -5.76
C GLY A 18 1.89 4.24 -4.98
N ALA A 19 1.47 5.08 -4.04
CA ALA A 19 2.38 5.69 -3.06
C ALA A 19 2.26 4.96 -1.72
N LEU A 20 3.37 4.44 -1.20
CA LEU A 20 3.44 3.85 0.14
C LEU A 20 3.78 4.95 1.15
N PHE A 21 2.93 5.15 2.15
CA PHE A 21 3.19 6.09 3.24
C PHE A 21 3.76 5.33 4.43
N THR A 22 4.94 5.76 4.85
CA THR A 22 5.64 5.26 6.02
C THR A 22 5.69 6.33 7.09
N THR A 23 5.48 5.93 8.35
CA THR A 23 5.58 6.83 9.51
C THR A 23 6.75 6.37 10.38
N PRO A 24 7.75 7.23 10.63
CA PRO A 24 8.80 6.94 11.61
C PRO A 24 8.21 6.70 13.00
N ILE A 25 8.74 5.71 13.72
CA ILE A 25 8.33 5.40 15.09
C ILE A 25 9.52 5.65 16.02
N SER A 26 9.30 6.46 17.06
CA SER A 26 10.26 6.65 18.15
C SER A 26 10.47 5.36 18.92
N ILE A 27 11.72 5.03 19.27
CA ILE A 27 12.06 3.80 20.01
C ILE A 27 11.33 3.73 21.35
N SER A 28 11.10 4.89 21.97
CA SER A 28 10.39 5.02 23.24
C SER A 28 8.96 4.45 23.20
N ARG A 29 8.34 4.39 22.01
CA ARG A 29 7.00 3.84 21.79
C ARG A 29 6.99 2.33 21.54
N LEU A 30 8.16 1.72 21.34
CA LEU A 30 8.29 0.28 21.11
C LEU A 30 8.50 -0.47 22.42
N GLU A 31 7.80 -1.59 22.56
CA GLU A 31 8.07 -2.58 23.59
C GLU A 31 9.52 -3.08 23.47
N SER A 32 10.15 -3.43 24.59
CA SER A 32 11.56 -3.83 24.63
C SER A 32 11.90 -4.98 23.68
N GLU A 33 10.97 -5.90 23.46
CA GLU A 33 11.13 -7.06 22.56
C GLU A 33 11.08 -6.67 21.07
N ASN A 34 10.44 -5.55 20.75
CA ASN A 34 10.21 -5.07 19.39
C ASN A 34 11.19 -3.96 18.98
N ARG A 35 12.34 -3.85 19.66
CA ARG A 35 13.36 -2.81 19.40
C ARG A 35 14.39 -3.19 18.34
N ALA A 36 14.20 -4.30 17.64
CA ALA A 36 15.07 -4.73 16.56
C ALA A 36 14.27 -4.98 15.28
N CYS A 37 14.93 -4.78 14.14
CA CYS A 37 14.36 -5.06 12.84
C CYS A 37 14.06 -6.56 12.69
N PRO A 38 12.83 -6.98 12.33
CA PRO A 38 12.52 -8.39 12.16
C PRO A 38 13.17 -9.03 10.92
N ILE A 39 13.83 -8.24 10.06
CA ILE A 39 14.48 -8.70 8.83
C ILE A 39 15.98 -8.85 9.02
N CYS A 40 16.68 -7.81 9.47
CA CYS A 40 18.13 -7.83 9.67
C CYS A 40 18.56 -8.04 11.13
N HIS A 41 17.62 -8.00 12.08
CA HIS A 41 17.86 -8.10 13.54
C HIS A 41 18.73 -6.98 14.14
N GLU A 42 19.03 -5.92 13.39
CA GLU A 42 19.69 -4.72 13.92
C GLU A 42 18.77 -3.95 14.87
N GLN A 43 19.33 -3.42 15.96
CA GLN A 43 18.58 -2.58 16.89
C GLN A 43 18.23 -1.24 16.25
N TYR A 44 17.00 -0.78 16.49
CA TYR A 44 16.55 0.51 15.98
C TYR A 44 17.25 1.67 16.69
N ILE A 45 17.53 2.72 15.93
CA ILE A 45 17.92 4.05 16.42
C ILE A 45 16.78 5.05 16.24
N GLU A 46 16.90 6.21 16.91
CA GLU A 46 15.90 7.28 16.80
C GLU A 46 15.98 7.90 15.40
N PRO A 47 14.84 8.17 14.74
CA PRO A 47 14.83 8.74 13.40
C PRO A 47 15.50 10.12 13.38
N PRO A 48 16.27 10.45 12.32
CA PRO A 48 16.92 11.74 12.22
C PRO A 48 15.90 12.87 12.12
N VAL A 49 16.10 13.94 12.90
CA VAL A 49 15.31 15.17 12.80
C VAL A 49 15.78 15.89 11.53
N THR A 50 14.87 16.08 10.58
CA THR A 50 15.14 16.47 9.19
C THR A 50 15.46 17.96 9.01
N GLU A 51 16.32 18.54 9.86
CA GLU A 51 16.60 19.98 9.76
C GLU A 51 17.65 20.30 8.70
N HIS A 52 18.64 19.44 8.44
CA HIS A 52 19.74 19.76 7.53
C HIS A 52 20.14 18.52 6.74
N GLY A 53 19.90 18.57 5.42
CA GLY A 53 20.05 17.46 4.50
C GLY A 53 21.42 16.77 4.57
N HIS A 54 21.38 15.45 4.36
CA HIS A 54 22.50 14.54 4.18
C HIS A 54 23.34 14.21 5.43
N GLN A 55 22.81 13.29 6.22
CA GLN A 55 23.56 12.09 6.55
C GLN A 55 22.60 10.92 6.70
N THR A 56 22.58 10.03 5.69
CA THR A 56 22.02 8.69 5.86
C THR A 56 22.97 7.95 6.78
N SER A 57 22.73 8.02 8.09
CA SER A 57 23.40 7.11 9.02
C SER A 57 23.17 5.69 8.52
N ASP A 58 24.22 4.87 8.49
CA ASP A 58 24.18 3.44 8.11
C ASP A 58 23.43 2.59 9.16
N ARG A 59 22.52 3.22 9.91
CA ARG A 59 21.80 2.65 11.04
C ARG A 59 20.32 2.62 10.74
N GLU A 60 19.67 1.60 11.27
CA GLU A 60 18.27 1.34 11.01
C GLU A 60 17.36 2.06 12.02
N TRP A 61 16.31 2.72 11.57
CA TRP A 61 15.24 3.23 12.44
C TRP A 61 13.90 2.58 12.09
N ALA A 62 13.02 2.51 13.08
CA ALA A 62 11.72 1.88 12.95
C ALA A 62 10.75 2.72 12.10
N VAL A 63 10.08 2.09 11.14
CA VAL A 63 9.00 2.67 10.36
C VAL A 63 7.78 1.75 10.36
N SER A 64 6.58 2.33 10.48
CA SER A 64 5.33 1.61 10.24
C SER A 64 4.83 1.88 8.84
N VAL A 65 4.30 0.85 8.18
CA VAL A 65 3.59 0.96 6.91
C VAL A 65 2.09 1.13 7.20
N ASP A 66 1.60 2.37 7.11
CA ASP A 66 0.25 2.73 7.54
C ASP A 66 -0.78 2.70 6.42
N MET A 67 -0.38 3.17 5.23
CA MET A 67 -1.32 3.49 4.17
C MET A 67 -0.70 3.35 2.78
N VAL A 68 -1.51 2.93 1.82
CA VAL A 68 -1.21 3.04 0.39
C VAL A 68 -2.23 3.99 -0.23
N ALA A 69 -1.77 4.96 -1.01
CA ALA A 69 -2.63 5.68 -1.95
C ALA A 69 -2.59 4.94 -3.29
N GLU A 70 -3.72 4.33 -3.64
CA GLU A 70 -3.99 3.81 -4.97
C GLU A 70 -4.89 4.83 -5.70
N TRP A 71 -4.98 4.74 -7.03
CA TRP A 71 -5.76 5.68 -7.85
C TRP A 71 -7.26 5.68 -7.50
N PHE A 72 -7.79 4.56 -6.99
CA PHE A 72 -9.18 4.42 -6.55
C PHE A 72 -9.39 4.79 -5.07
N GLY A 73 -8.34 5.19 -4.34
CA GLY A 73 -8.45 5.68 -2.97
C GLY A 73 -7.35 5.23 -2.02
N ARG A 74 -7.58 5.48 -0.73
CA ARG A 74 -6.62 5.17 0.34
C ARG A 74 -6.97 3.83 0.98
N LYS A 75 -6.00 2.94 1.08
CA LYS A 75 -6.13 1.63 1.74
C LYS A 75 -5.23 1.56 2.98
N ARG A 76 -5.78 1.07 4.10
CA ARG A 76 -5.00 0.79 5.32
C ARG A 76 -4.12 -0.44 5.10
N CYS A 77 -2.86 -0.34 5.52
CA CYS A 77 -1.91 -1.45 5.48
C CYS A 77 -1.93 -2.25 6.78
N CYS A 78 -1.05 -3.25 6.86
CA CYS A 78 -0.93 -4.12 8.03
C CYS A 78 -0.33 -3.46 9.28
N GLY A 79 0.26 -2.26 9.18
CA GLY A 79 0.84 -1.55 10.33
C GLY A 79 2.12 -2.16 10.92
N HIS A 80 2.63 -3.24 10.32
CA HIS A 80 3.88 -3.87 10.74
C HIS A 80 5.05 -2.88 10.76
N ILE A 81 5.87 -3.03 11.78
CA ILE A 81 7.04 -2.20 12.04
C ILE A 81 8.25 -2.91 11.46
N ILE A 82 8.94 -2.24 10.56
CA ILE A 82 10.12 -2.75 9.86
C ILE A 82 11.17 -1.65 9.92
N GLY A 83 12.43 -2.02 9.80
CA GLY A 83 13.48 -1.03 9.62
C GLY A 83 13.41 -0.32 8.26
N HIS A 84 13.76 0.97 8.25
CA HIS A 84 13.66 1.82 7.07
C HIS A 84 14.46 1.30 5.87
N ARG A 85 15.73 0.94 6.04
CA ARG A 85 16.58 0.44 4.95
C ARG A 85 16.12 -0.91 4.47
N CYS A 86 15.72 -1.81 5.38
CA CYS A 86 15.18 -3.11 5.02
C CYS A 86 13.89 -2.97 4.19
N LEU A 87 13.01 -2.03 4.56
CA LEU A 87 11.81 -1.72 3.79
C LEU A 87 12.17 -1.14 2.41
N GLN A 88 13.11 -0.20 2.34
CA GLN A 88 13.57 0.39 1.09
C GLN A 88 14.17 -0.65 0.15
N ALA A 89 15.07 -1.50 0.67
CA ALA A 89 15.68 -2.59 -0.10
C ALA A 89 14.61 -3.58 -0.60
N HIS A 90 13.61 -3.90 0.22
CA HIS A 90 12.49 -4.76 -0.16
C HIS A 90 11.63 -4.15 -1.27
N LEU A 91 11.37 -2.84 -1.22
CA LEU A 91 10.63 -2.12 -2.28
C LEU A 91 11.43 -2.00 -3.59
N GLN A 92 12.75 -1.88 -3.50
CA GLN A 92 13.68 -1.81 -4.64
C GLN A 92 13.97 -3.19 -5.26
N ALA A 93 13.71 -4.28 -4.53
CA ALA A 93 13.92 -5.62 -5.04
C ALA A 93 13.08 -5.89 -6.29
N SER A 94 13.69 -6.56 -7.27
CA SER A 94 12.96 -7.07 -8.43
C SER A 94 12.10 -8.27 -8.04
N GLY A 95 10.87 -8.32 -8.55
CA GLY A 95 10.03 -9.51 -8.47
C GLY A 95 8.66 -9.30 -7.82
N PRO A 96 7.86 -10.37 -7.73
CA PRO A 96 6.45 -10.31 -7.32
C PRO A 96 6.24 -10.14 -5.81
N TRP A 97 7.32 -9.99 -5.03
CA TRP A 97 7.27 -9.89 -3.57
C TRP A 97 7.46 -8.45 -3.07
N ARG A 98 7.98 -7.54 -3.90
CA ARG A 98 8.22 -6.13 -3.52
C ARG A 98 6.97 -5.38 -3.10
N ASN A 99 5.81 -5.80 -3.61
CA ASN A 99 4.51 -5.19 -3.33
C ASN A 99 3.77 -5.87 -2.15
N LYS A 100 4.44 -6.71 -1.37
CA LYS A 100 3.87 -7.42 -0.23
C LYS A 100 4.64 -7.13 1.04
N CYS A 101 3.94 -7.14 2.17
CA CYS A 101 4.59 -7.06 3.48
C CYS A 101 5.51 -8.28 3.69
N PRO A 102 6.79 -8.09 4.05
CA PRO A 102 7.70 -9.21 4.32
C PRO A 102 7.30 -10.04 5.54
N LEU A 103 6.51 -9.48 6.47
CA LEU A 103 6.10 -10.18 7.70
C LEU A 103 4.81 -10.98 7.52
N CYS A 104 3.73 -10.35 7.04
CA CYS A 104 2.43 -11.02 6.90
C CYS A 104 2.00 -11.32 5.46
N ARG A 105 2.80 -10.93 4.46
CA ARG A 105 2.51 -11.13 3.03
C ARG A 105 1.26 -10.43 2.49
N ASN A 106 0.65 -9.53 3.27
CA ASN A 106 -0.42 -8.67 2.77
C ASN A 106 0.06 -7.82 1.60
N VAL A 107 -0.73 -7.77 0.52
CA VAL A 107 -0.43 -6.97 -0.68
C VAL A 107 -0.65 -5.49 -0.39
N TRP A 108 0.40 -4.69 -0.57
CA TRP A 108 0.39 -3.24 -0.43
C TRP A 108 -0.25 -2.54 -1.62
N PHE A 109 0.16 -2.90 -2.84
CA PHE A 109 -0.39 -2.35 -4.08
C PHE A 109 -0.51 -3.43 -5.15
N HIS A 110 -1.56 -3.36 -5.96
CA HIS A 110 -1.76 -4.25 -7.09
C HIS A 110 -1.05 -3.67 -8.32
N HIS A 111 -0.32 -4.52 -9.05
CA HIS A 111 0.09 -4.16 -10.40
C HIS A 111 -1.16 -4.25 -11.27
N SER A 112 -1.55 -3.14 -11.90
CA SER A 112 -2.52 -3.19 -12.99
C SER A 112 -1.84 -3.95 -14.13
N ASN A 113 -2.03 -5.28 -14.17
CA ASN A 113 -1.59 -6.12 -15.29
C ASN A 113 -2.46 -5.89 -16.55
N GLU A 114 -3.19 -4.78 -16.62
CA GLU A 114 -4.08 -4.46 -17.74
C GLU A 114 -3.30 -4.17 -19.03
N ASP A 115 -2.00 -3.82 -18.93
CA ASP A 115 -1.13 -3.67 -20.11
C ASP A 115 -0.56 -5.01 -20.63
N ASP A 116 -0.49 -6.07 -19.81
CA ASP A 116 0.05 -7.37 -20.25
C ASP A 116 -0.96 -8.21 -21.05
N ASN A 117 -2.23 -7.81 -21.11
CA ASN A 117 -3.26 -8.47 -21.91
C ASN A 117 -3.74 -7.67 -23.13
N LEU A 118 -3.08 -6.57 -23.48
CA LEU A 118 -3.18 -6.00 -24.83
C LEU A 118 -2.29 -6.83 -25.78
N VAL A 119 -2.60 -8.12 -25.87
CA VAL A 119 -2.17 -8.95 -26.99
C VAL A 119 -2.85 -8.34 -28.21
N ASP A 120 -2.06 -7.70 -29.07
CA ASP A 120 -2.41 -7.45 -30.46
C ASP A 120 -3.15 -8.68 -30.97
N GLU A 121 -4.43 -8.52 -31.29
CA GLU A 121 -5.23 -9.51 -32.00
C GLU A 121 -5.04 -9.17 -33.48
N PRO A 122 -3.99 -9.67 -34.19
CA PRO A 122 -3.96 -9.54 -35.63
C PRO A 122 -5.04 -10.48 -36.15
N GLY A 123 -6.13 -9.89 -36.62
CA GLY A 123 -7.32 -10.61 -37.09
C GLY A 123 -6.98 -11.91 -37.83
N GLN A 124 -7.45 -13.02 -37.25
CA GLN A 124 -7.66 -14.26 -37.98
C GLN A 124 -9.13 -14.64 -37.86
N THR A 125 -9.91 -14.10 -38.80
CA THR A 125 -11.06 -14.81 -39.36
C THR A 125 -10.59 -16.20 -39.82
N GLY A 126 -10.91 -17.22 -39.04
CA GLY A 126 -10.46 -18.59 -39.29
C GLY A 126 -11.25 -19.60 -38.46
N GLU A 127 -12.53 -19.70 -38.78
CA GLU A 127 -13.48 -20.74 -38.38
C GLU A 127 -12.82 -22.14 -38.31
N THR A 128 -12.65 -22.72 -37.12
CA THR A 128 -12.44 -24.18 -37.01
C THR A 128 -13.04 -24.77 -35.73
N ARG A 129 -14.10 -25.55 -36.01
CA ARG A 129 -14.75 -26.63 -35.26
C ARG A 129 -14.18 -27.10 -33.92
N ILE A 130 -15.12 -27.22 -33.00
CA ILE A 130 -15.08 -27.85 -31.67
C ILE A 130 -14.81 -29.35 -31.77
N ASP A 131 -13.88 -29.87 -30.97
CA ASP A 131 -13.86 -31.27 -30.53
C ASP A 131 -13.70 -31.36 -29.00
N PRO A 132 -14.52 -32.16 -28.29
CA PRO A 132 -14.46 -32.30 -26.83
C PRO A 132 -13.57 -33.49 -26.46
N ILE A 133 -12.35 -33.24 -25.96
CA ILE A 133 -11.54 -34.29 -25.35
C ILE A 133 -11.31 -34.01 -23.87
N SER A 134 -12.02 -34.82 -23.09
CA SER A 134 -11.82 -35.14 -21.68
C SER A 134 -10.34 -35.25 -21.31
N SER A 135 -9.78 -34.21 -20.67
CA SER A 135 -8.49 -34.30 -19.98
C SER A 135 -8.73 -34.55 -18.50
N SER A 136 -8.53 -35.82 -18.13
CA SER A 136 -8.61 -36.34 -16.77
C SER A 136 -7.80 -35.53 -15.77
N LEU A 137 -8.43 -35.19 -14.65
CA LEU A 137 -7.80 -34.73 -13.41
C LEU A 137 -6.81 -35.79 -12.89
N ARG A 138 -5.54 -35.71 -13.29
CA ARG A 138 -4.43 -36.33 -12.54
C ARG A 138 -4.09 -35.47 -11.33
N ARG A 139 -5.04 -35.37 -10.39
CA ARG A 139 -4.79 -34.87 -9.04
C ARG A 139 -4.04 -35.96 -8.29
N SER A 140 -2.80 -35.67 -7.93
CA SER A 140 -1.84 -36.56 -7.29
C SER A 140 -2.40 -37.17 -6.00
N ARG A 141 -2.62 -38.49 -6.04
CA ARG A 141 -3.16 -39.34 -4.96
C ARG A 141 -2.23 -39.48 -3.73
N ARG A 142 -1.07 -38.82 -3.70
CA ARG A 142 -0.06 -38.98 -2.65
C ARG A 142 -0.36 -38.27 -1.32
N ILE A 143 -1.34 -37.37 -1.27
CA ILE A 143 -1.65 -36.62 -0.03
C ILE A 143 -2.69 -37.35 0.84
N ALA A 144 -3.46 -38.29 0.29
CA ALA A 144 -4.53 -38.97 1.03
C ALA A 144 -4.06 -40.11 1.96
N ASP A 145 -2.84 -40.63 1.78
CA ASP A 145 -2.38 -41.82 2.52
C ASP A 145 -1.64 -41.50 3.84
N GLN A 146 -1.41 -40.22 4.17
CA GLN A 146 -0.75 -39.85 5.45
C GLN A 146 -1.71 -39.65 6.64
N THR A 147 -3.03 -39.73 6.44
CA THR A 147 -4.01 -39.50 7.52
C THR A 147 -4.43 -40.76 8.28
N ALA A 148 -3.92 -41.95 7.94
CA ALA A 148 -4.37 -43.21 8.55
C ALA A 148 -3.49 -43.78 9.68
N VAL A 149 -2.34 -43.16 10.01
CA VAL A 149 -1.37 -43.73 10.98
C VAL A 149 -0.95 -42.73 12.06
N ARG A 150 -1.91 -42.10 12.75
CA ARG A 150 -1.64 -41.53 14.08
C ARG A 150 -2.69 -41.98 15.09
N ARG A 151 -2.32 -43.10 15.72
CA ARG A 151 -2.76 -43.61 17.02
C ARG A 151 -3.02 -42.47 18.03
N GLU A 152 -4.25 -42.45 18.51
CA GLU A 152 -4.63 -42.58 19.92
C GLU A 152 -3.66 -41.98 20.94
N THR A 153 -3.93 -40.74 21.34
CA THR A 153 -3.61 -40.23 22.68
C THR A 153 -4.91 -39.82 23.35
N PRO A 154 -5.12 -40.16 24.63
CA PRO A 154 -6.34 -39.83 25.35
C PRO A 154 -6.38 -38.33 25.67
N VAL A 155 -7.35 -37.64 25.05
CA VAL A 155 -7.64 -36.23 25.29
C VAL A 155 -8.38 -36.09 26.62
N THR A 156 -7.78 -35.34 27.54
CA THR A 156 -8.41 -34.87 28.77
C THR A 156 -9.39 -33.73 28.47
N PRO A 157 -10.60 -33.71 29.03
CA PRO A 157 -11.57 -32.66 28.80
C PRO A 157 -11.21 -31.43 29.65
N THR A 158 -10.57 -30.43 29.04
CA THR A 158 -10.36 -29.13 29.66
C THR A 158 -11.37 -28.12 29.12
N ARG A 159 -12.46 -28.03 29.88
CA ARG A 159 -13.13 -26.81 30.36
C ARG A 159 -13.30 -25.65 29.39
N ASP A 160 -14.57 -25.42 29.10
CA ASP A 160 -15.17 -24.16 28.66
C ASP A 160 -14.47 -22.93 29.26
N ARG A 161 -13.89 -22.10 28.38
CA ARG A 161 -13.54 -20.73 28.72
C ARG A 161 -14.10 -19.78 27.68
N ALA A 162 -15.27 -19.27 28.03
CA ALA A 162 -15.70 -17.88 27.95
C ALA A 162 -15.18 -17.09 26.75
N GLY A 163 -16.13 -16.75 25.87
CA GLY A 163 -15.98 -15.84 24.76
C GLY A 163 -15.25 -14.56 25.14
N THR A 164 -14.17 -14.29 24.42
CA THR A 164 -13.49 -13.00 24.44
C THR A 164 -14.26 -12.02 23.57
N ASN A 165 -14.78 -11.00 24.24
CA ASN A 165 -15.38 -9.81 23.68
C ASN A 165 -14.54 -9.26 22.52
N GLN A 166 -15.07 -9.34 21.30
CA GLN A 166 -14.66 -8.49 20.19
C GLN A 166 -15.03 -7.04 20.55
N HIS A 167 -14.12 -6.36 21.24
CA HIS A 167 -14.23 -4.94 21.50
C HIS A 167 -14.23 -4.17 20.17
N SER A 168 -15.40 -3.60 19.88
CA SER A 168 -15.64 -2.66 18.80
C SER A 168 -14.87 -1.35 19.03
N TYR A 169 -13.70 -1.21 18.42
CA TYR A 169 -12.94 0.05 18.37
C TYR A 169 -13.38 0.98 17.22
N HIS A 170 -14.65 0.93 16.81
CA HIS A 170 -15.11 1.57 15.56
C HIS A 170 -15.89 2.89 15.70
N THR A 171 -15.95 3.51 16.88
CA THR A 171 -16.84 4.68 17.11
C THR A 171 -16.16 6.06 17.23
N SER A 172 -14.82 6.16 17.26
CA SER A 172 -14.15 7.47 17.45
C SER A 172 -13.75 8.21 16.16
N ILE A 173 -13.82 7.58 14.98
CA ILE A 173 -13.35 8.18 13.71
C ILE A 173 -14.34 9.20 13.11
N ARG A 174 -15.62 9.16 13.48
CA ARG A 174 -16.66 9.99 12.83
C ARG A 174 -16.63 11.47 13.20
N LYS A 175 -15.94 11.88 14.26
CA LYS A 175 -15.93 13.29 14.70
C LYS A 175 -14.90 14.17 13.99
N ARG A 176 -13.81 13.62 13.43
CA ARG A 176 -12.81 14.41 12.69
C ARG A 176 -13.21 14.73 11.26
N SER A 177 -14.07 13.92 10.63
CA SER A 177 -14.48 14.11 9.24
C SER A 177 -15.37 15.34 8.99
N ARG A 178 -16.13 15.79 10.00
CA ARG A 178 -17.01 16.96 9.85
C ARG A 178 -16.24 18.28 9.65
N ARG A 179 -15.10 18.44 10.34
CA ARG A 179 -14.29 19.68 10.21
C ARG A 179 -13.60 19.78 8.84
N THR A 180 -13.12 18.66 8.30
CA THR A 180 -12.46 18.65 6.99
C THR A 180 -13.44 18.96 5.85
N ALA A 181 -14.70 18.51 5.95
CA ALA A 181 -15.71 18.81 4.95
C ALA A 181 -16.05 20.31 4.88
N GLN A 182 -16.08 21.01 6.02
CA GLN A 182 -16.35 22.45 6.07
C GLN A 182 -15.20 23.27 5.48
N PHE A 183 -13.95 22.90 5.76
CA PHE A 183 -12.79 23.61 5.21
C PHE A 183 -12.74 23.52 3.68
N THR A 184 -12.94 22.33 3.10
CA THR A 184 -12.92 22.16 1.64
C THR A 184 -14.05 22.95 0.97
N GLN A 185 -15.23 22.98 1.59
CA GLN A 185 -16.35 23.78 1.07
C GLN A 185 -16.04 25.28 1.11
N GLN A 186 -15.51 25.78 2.23
CA GLN A 186 -15.13 27.18 2.39
C GLN A 186 -14.00 27.60 1.43
N LEU A 187 -13.04 26.70 1.18
CA LEU A 187 -11.97 26.92 0.20
C LEU A 187 -12.51 27.05 -1.23
N LEU A 188 -13.38 26.14 -1.65
CA LEU A 188 -13.97 26.15 -2.99
C LEU A 188 -14.84 27.40 -3.22
N GLU A 189 -15.57 27.82 -2.19
CA GLU A 189 -16.37 29.04 -2.21
C GLU A 189 -15.49 30.30 -2.31
N THR A 190 -14.39 30.36 -1.56
CA THR A 190 -13.44 31.49 -1.57
C THR A 190 -12.71 31.62 -2.92
N LEU A 191 -12.43 30.49 -3.57
CA LEU A 191 -11.75 30.45 -4.88
C LEU A 191 -12.71 30.59 -6.08
N GLU A 192 -14.02 30.80 -5.83
CA GLU A 192 -15.04 30.99 -6.86
C GLU A 192 -15.02 29.89 -7.94
N VAL A 193 -14.71 28.65 -7.55
CA VAL A 193 -14.64 27.54 -8.51
C VAL A 193 -16.06 27.17 -8.91
N ALA A 194 -16.42 27.44 -10.17
CA ALA A 194 -17.73 27.06 -10.71
C ALA A 194 -17.92 25.54 -10.61
N VAL A 195 -19.12 25.11 -10.19
CA VAL A 195 -19.44 23.68 -10.03
C VAL A 195 -19.28 22.97 -11.38
N GLY A 196 -18.28 22.08 -11.47
CA GLY A 196 -17.94 21.35 -12.70
C GLY A 196 -16.81 21.95 -13.54
N SER A 197 -16.23 23.09 -13.12
CA SER A 197 -15.01 23.64 -13.72
C SER A 197 -13.77 23.02 -13.09
N VAL A 198 -12.76 22.75 -13.92
CA VAL A 198 -11.41 22.36 -13.48
C VAL A 198 -10.50 23.58 -13.29
N GLU A 199 -10.91 24.74 -13.84
CA GLU A 199 -10.12 25.97 -13.82
C GLU A 199 -10.52 26.85 -12.63
N VAL A 200 -9.51 27.35 -11.89
CA VAL A 200 -9.64 28.36 -10.84
C VAL A 200 -9.46 29.74 -11.47
N ARG A 201 -10.38 30.66 -11.20
CA ARG A 201 -10.28 32.04 -11.69
C ARG A 201 -9.42 32.87 -10.75
N GLY A 202 -8.34 33.46 -11.27
CA GLY A 202 -7.46 34.38 -10.54
C GLY A 202 -5.99 34.24 -10.93
N THR A 203 -5.17 35.20 -10.53
CA THR A 203 -3.71 35.02 -10.61
C THR A 203 -3.23 34.14 -9.45
N LEU A 204 -2.02 33.59 -9.57
CA LEU A 204 -1.44 32.74 -8.52
C LEU A 204 -1.36 33.49 -7.17
N GLU A 205 -0.98 34.76 -7.21
CA GLU A 205 -0.82 35.62 -6.04
C GLU A 205 -2.16 35.87 -5.31
N GLU A 206 -3.27 35.94 -6.06
CA GLU A 206 -4.61 36.08 -5.47
C GLU A 206 -5.03 34.79 -4.76
N VAL A 207 -4.70 33.63 -5.33
CA VAL A 207 -4.96 32.32 -4.73
C VAL A 207 -4.17 32.15 -3.44
N GLU A 208 -2.87 32.50 -3.45
CA GLU A 208 -2.01 32.44 -2.26
C GLU A 208 -2.55 33.34 -1.14
N ARG A 209 -2.91 34.59 -1.46
CA ARG A 209 -3.47 35.54 -0.47
C ARG A 209 -4.78 35.04 0.13
N LYS A 210 -5.67 34.45 -0.69
CA LYS A 210 -6.93 33.86 -0.23
C LYS A 210 -6.70 32.64 0.66
N LEU A 211 -5.70 31.81 0.32
CA LEU A 211 -5.30 30.66 1.15
C LEU A 211 -4.76 31.10 2.51
N GLU A 212 -3.84 32.08 2.54
CA GLU A 212 -3.31 32.63 3.79
C GLU A 212 -4.41 33.18 4.71
N ALA A 213 -5.36 33.94 4.15
CA ALA A 213 -6.50 34.46 4.91
C ALA A 213 -7.35 33.34 5.53
N LEU A 214 -7.58 32.24 4.80
CA LEU A 214 -8.29 31.07 5.33
C LEU A 214 -7.52 30.37 6.45
N TYR A 215 -6.21 30.19 6.29
CA TYR A 215 -5.37 29.58 7.32
C TYR A 215 -5.25 30.42 8.59
N CYS A 216 -5.24 31.75 8.49
CA CYS A 216 -5.25 32.65 9.64
C CYS A 216 -6.59 32.71 10.38
N SER A 217 -7.70 32.32 9.73
CA SER A 217 -9.04 32.35 10.32
C SER A 217 -9.40 31.11 11.17
N MET A 218 -8.53 30.09 11.18
CA MET A 218 -8.70 28.83 11.92
C MET A 218 -7.91 28.80 13.22
#